data_AF-A0A812SPF6-F1
#
_entry.id   AF-A0A812SPF6-F1
#
_cell.length_a   1.000
_cell.length_b   1.000
_cell.length_c   1.000
_cell.angle_alpha   90.00
_cell.angle_beta   90.00
_cell.angle_gamma   90.00
#
_symmetry.space_group_name_H-M   'P 1'
#
loop_
_entity.id
_entity.type
_entity.pdbx_description
1 polymer ?
#
loop_
_entity_poly.entity_id
_entity_poly.type
_entity_poly.pdbx_seq_one_letter_code
_entity_poly.pdbx_strand_id
1 'polypeptide(L)'
;AEVQKLTGNVQYGKMVQNQERFRNTMVYTDPVKFQKKAAGPAMLDVHPQITEDRAFLAFLDVARTGRSAVLKSFLQGGWKVLEESRLLMMKAHYKARRVFDGHLMKSVTLADSNLLGGSPFFDVAGDAKGSDLARHLAPLKQASRDLALREAGALGNFSDELAPHYGDEWVGLAPKMYSLKKSCDESKERAKGVPKKERKKLNHEKFKEILEVGGEHRVSFCRLGSTGHVNTVVNVEKRGLTALNSKVWQLNSRQSRPLGHFKNNAVWAACWEALLRSSCGSDSGAFHLMNHVLSFLSGEQNFLHREVSNGKFKGRLFNTSYLKA
;
A
#
# COMPACT_ATOMS: atom_id res chain seq x y z
N ALA A 1 23.46 -6.73 -5.34
CA ALA A 1 22.03 -6.95 -5.08
C ALA A 1 21.27 -5.65 -4.77
N GLU A 2 21.56 -4.94 -3.66
CA GLU A 2 20.75 -3.77 -3.26
C GLU A 2 20.81 -2.59 -4.26
N VAL A 3 21.97 -2.29 -4.83
CA VAL A 3 22.12 -1.24 -5.84
C VAL A 3 21.33 -1.56 -7.10
N GLN A 4 21.34 -2.81 -7.58
CA GLN A 4 20.54 -3.23 -8.74
C GLN A 4 19.04 -3.08 -8.49
N LYS A 5 18.57 -3.47 -7.29
CA LYS A 5 17.18 -3.26 -6.86
C LYS A 5 16.82 -1.78 -6.79
N LEU A 6 17.74 -0.95 -6.30
CA LEU A 6 17.56 0.49 -6.25
C LEU A 6 17.44 1.09 -7.65
N THR A 7 18.33 0.72 -8.57
CA THR A 7 18.33 1.21 -9.95
C THR A 7 17.00 0.94 -10.65
N GLY A 8 16.45 -0.27 -10.52
CA GLY A 8 15.12 -0.59 -11.07
C GLY A 8 13.99 0.25 -10.44
N ASN A 9 13.98 0.37 -9.12
CA ASN A 9 12.93 1.11 -8.40
C ASN A 9 12.99 2.63 -8.61
N VAL A 10 14.19 3.20 -8.79
CA VAL A 10 14.39 4.63 -8.99
C VAL A 10 13.81 5.09 -10.32
N GLN A 11 13.88 4.25 -11.37
CA GLN A 11 13.32 4.58 -12.68
C GLN A 11 11.82 4.89 -12.58
N TYR A 12 11.06 4.05 -11.87
CA TYR A 12 9.64 4.31 -11.59
C TYR A 12 9.43 5.63 -10.84
N GLY A 13 10.19 5.86 -9.75
CA GLY A 13 10.06 7.08 -8.94
C GLY A 13 10.28 8.36 -9.74
N LYS A 14 11.17 8.32 -10.75
CA LYS A 14 11.42 9.43 -11.68
C LYS A 14 10.26 9.69 -12.65
N MET A 15 9.50 8.66 -13.04
CA MET A 15 8.33 8.81 -13.92
C MET A 15 7.15 9.51 -13.26
N VAL A 16 7.05 9.44 -11.92
CA VAL A 16 5.97 10.07 -11.13
C VAL A 16 6.41 11.31 -10.35
N GLN A 17 7.64 11.77 -10.54
CA GLN A 17 8.20 12.88 -9.78
C GLN A 17 7.56 14.21 -10.18
N ASN A 18 6.93 14.90 -9.24
CA ASN A 18 6.44 16.26 -9.46
C ASN A 18 7.62 17.24 -9.52
N GLN A 19 7.97 17.66 -10.74
CA GLN A 19 9.10 18.56 -11.00
C GLN A 19 8.77 20.05 -10.80
N GLU A 20 7.48 20.41 -10.68
CA GLU A 20 7.02 21.80 -10.51
C GLU A 20 7.44 22.37 -9.16
N ARG A 21 7.64 21.51 -8.17
CA ARG A 21 8.06 21.90 -6.80
C ARG A 21 9.57 21.90 -6.60
N PHE A 22 10.37 21.78 -7.67
CA PHE A 22 11.82 21.79 -7.53
C PHE A 22 12.33 23.17 -7.12
N ARG A 23 13.12 23.17 -6.05
CA ARG A 23 13.75 24.36 -5.47
C ARG A 23 15.26 24.20 -5.55
N ASN A 24 15.95 25.31 -5.77
CA ASN A 24 17.40 25.37 -5.59
C ASN A 24 17.68 26.21 -4.35
N THR A 25 18.38 25.62 -3.38
CA THR A 25 18.91 26.35 -2.23
C THR A 25 20.27 26.91 -2.61
N MET A 26 20.38 28.23 -2.62
CA MET A 26 21.63 28.94 -2.87
C MET A 26 22.19 29.48 -1.56
N VAL A 27 23.51 29.41 -1.41
CA VAL A 27 24.23 29.89 -0.22
C VAL A 27 24.88 31.24 -0.55
N TYR A 28 24.67 32.22 0.31
CA TYR A 28 25.24 33.56 0.19
C TYR A 28 26.08 33.90 1.41
N THR A 29 27.29 34.41 1.16
CA THR A 29 28.20 34.97 2.17
C THR A 29 28.32 36.49 2.06
N ASP A 30 27.81 37.09 0.99
CA ASP A 30 27.80 38.53 0.73
C ASP A 30 26.38 39.09 0.92
N PRO A 31 26.16 40.02 1.86
CA PRO A 31 24.84 40.55 2.19
C PRO A 31 24.21 41.31 1.01
N VAL A 32 25.01 41.97 0.17
CA VAL A 32 24.50 42.75 -0.97
C VAL A 32 23.95 41.83 -2.05
N LYS A 33 24.66 40.73 -2.35
CA LYS A 33 24.20 39.71 -3.30
C LYS A 33 22.97 38.98 -2.80
N PHE A 34 22.94 38.67 -1.51
CA PHE A 34 21.78 38.08 -0.87
C PHE A 34 20.55 38.98 -1.00
N GLN A 35 20.65 40.25 -0.60
CA GLN A 35 19.53 41.19 -0.64
C GLN A 35 18.95 41.36 -2.06
N LYS A 36 19.84 41.47 -3.06
CA LYS A 36 19.42 41.54 -4.48
C LYS A 36 18.67 40.29 -4.93
N LYS A 37 19.07 39.10 -4.48
CA LYS A 37 18.42 37.84 -4.89
C LYS A 37 17.16 37.54 -4.08
N ALA A 38 17.16 37.87 -2.79
CA ALA A 38 16.00 37.73 -1.90
C ALA A 38 14.83 38.62 -2.34
N ALA A 39 15.11 39.80 -2.90
CA ALA A 39 14.09 40.67 -3.49
C ALA A 39 13.60 40.21 -4.89
N GLY A 40 14.15 39.12 -5.44
CA GLY A 40 13.80 38.63 -6.77
C GLY A 40 12.47 37.87 -6.80
N PRO A 41 11.73 37.88 -7.93
CA PRO A 41 10.40 37.27 -8.06
C PRO A 41 10.42 35.72 -8.01
N ALA A 42 11.60 35.10 -8.09
CA ALA A 42 11.78 33.66 -7.99
C ALA A 42 12.10 33.18 -6.56
N MET A 43 12.22 34.09 -5.59
CA MET A 43 12.45 33.74 -4.19
C MET A 43 11.24 32.99 -3.63
N LEU A 44 11.51 31.90 -2.91
CA LEU A 44 10.50 31.09 -2.23
C LEU A 44 10.61 31.19 -0.72
N ASP A 45 11.83 31.09 -0.19
CA ASP A 45 12.07 31.08 1.26
C ASP A 45 13.49 31.57 1.59
N VAL A 46 13.68 32.06 2.81
CA VAL A 46 14.94 32.63 3.31
C VAL A 46 15.27 32.03 4.68
N HIS A 47 16.47 31.47 4.81
CA HIS A 47 16.97 30.96 6.08
C HIS A 47 18.29 31.67 6.42
N PRO A 48 18.25 32.76 7.20
CA PRO A 48 19.47 33.46 7.61
C PRO A 48 20.11 32.73 8.79
N GLN A 49 21.41 32.49 8.72
CA GLN A 49 22.23 32.04 9.84
C GLN A 49 23.27 33.11 10.13
N ILE A 50 23.04 33.88 11.20
CA ILE A 50 24.03 34.84 11.68
C ILE A 50 24.99 34.04 12.56
N THR A 51 26.15 33.69 12.00
CA THR A 51 27.21 32.99 12.74
C THR A 51 28.17 34.05 13.23
N GLU A 52 27.98 34.51 14.48
CA GLU A 52 28.77 35.56 15.14
C GLU A 52 28.65 36.98 14.55
N ASP A 53 29.09 37.99 15.32
CA ASP A 53 28.93 39.43 15.03
C ASP A 53 29.55 39.91 13.71
N ARG A 54 30.26 39.05 12.96
CA ARG A 54 30.97 39.41 11.72
C ARG A 54 30.83 38.45 10.54
N ALA A 55 30.15 37.30 10.67
CA ALA A 55 29.98 36.39 9.53
C ALA A 55 28.51 36.29 9.10
N PHE A 56 28.23 36.77 7.89
CA PHE A 56 26.94 36.66 7.25
C PHE A 56 26.87 35.35 6.45
N LEU A 57 25.93 34.48 6.81
CA LEU A 57 25.60 33.29 6.03
C LEU A 57 24.09 33.24 5.84
N ALA A 58 23.63 33.20 4.59
CA ALA A 58 22.20 33.09 4.31
C ALA A 58 21.94 32.03 3.25
N PHE A 59 20.91 31.22 3.49
CA PHE A 59 20.38 30.29 2.52
C PHE A 59 19.12 30.90 1.90
N LEU A 60 19.05 30.86 0.57
CA LEU A 60 17.90 31.34 -0.18
C LEU A 60 17.36 30.21 -1.03
N ASP A 61 16.12 29.82 -0.79
CA ASP A 61 15.40 28.91 -1.67
C ASP A 61 14.81 29.70 -2.83
N VAL A 62 15.17 29.31 -4.05
CA VAL A 62 14.69 29.94 -5.27
C VAL A 62 13.97 28.89 -6.12
N ALA A 63 12.81 29.28 -6.66
CA ALA A 63 12.08 28.48 -7.64
C ALA A 63 13.00 28.20 -8.82
N ARG A 64 13.11 26.92 -9.22
CA ARG A 64 14.00 26.53 -10.31
C ARG A 64 13.49 27.11 -11.64
N THR A 65 13.97 28.28 -12.03
CA THR A 65 13.62 28.94 -13.30
C THR A 65 14.48 28.38 -14.43
N GLY A 66 14.12 27.21 -14.94
CA GLY A 66 14.71 26.66 -16.17
C GLY A 66 13.76 26.83 -17.36
N ARG A 67 14.29 27.17 -18.55
CA ARG A 67 13.57 27.10 -19.85
C ARG A 67 12.97 25.71 -20.16
N SER A 68 13.28 24.71 -19.35
CA SER A 68 12.92 23.30 -19.47
C SER A 68 11.94 22.82 -18.37
N ALA A 69 11.11 23.71 -17.80
CA ALA A 69 10.08 23.33 -16.83
C ALA A 69 8.98 22.41 -17.40
N VAL A 70 9.07 22.04 -18.68
CA VAL A 70 8.09 21.20 -19.40
C VAL A 70 8.71 19.88 -19.88
N LEU A 71 9.54 19.23 -19.06
CA LEU A 71 9.66 17.78 -19.15
C LEU A 71 8.71 17.17 -18.14
N LYS A 72 7.42 17.16 -18.51
CA LYS A 72 6.40 16.41 -17.77
C LYS A 72 6.93 14.99 -17.63
N SER A 73 7.18 14.56 -16.39
CA SER A 73 7.50 13.18 -16.12
C SER A 73 6.47 12.28 -16.83
N PHE A 74 6.88 11.10 -17.31
CA PHE A 74 5.97 10.19 -18.01
C PHE A 74 4.98 9.56 -17.02
N LEU A 75 4.02 10.36 -16.57
CA LEU A 75 3.05 10.04 -15.54
C LEU A 75 2.18 8.86 -15.95
N GLN A 76 1.83 8.75 -17.23
CA GLN A 76 1.03 7.63 -17.75
C GLN A 76 1.79 6.31 -17.59
N GLY A 77 3.10 6.29 -17.84
CA GLY A 77 3.94 5.12 -17.60
C GLY A 77 4.00 4.74 -16.13
N GLY A 78 4.24 5.72 -15.26
CA GLY A 78 4.21 5.50 -13.81
C GLY A 78 2.85 4.99 -13.32
N TRP A 79 1.76 5.56 -13.80
CA TRP A 79 0.40 5.14 -13.46
C TRP A 79 0.12 3.71 -13.93
N LYS A 80 0.46 3.38 -15.18
CA LYS A 80 0.31 2.02 -15.72
C LYS A 80 1.09 1.00 -14.88
N VAL A 81 2.34 1.29 -14.53
CA VAL A 81 3.16 0.41 -13.68
C VAL A 81 2.49 0.16 -12.33
N LEU A 82 1.92 1.20 -11.71
CA LEU A 82 1.25 1.09 -10.40
C LEU A 82 -0.06 0.27 -10.50
N GLU A 83 -0.87 0.52 -11.53
CA GLU A 83 -2.14 -0.20 -11.73
C GLU A 83 -1.91 -1.68 -12.09
N GLU A 84 -0.95 -1.98 -12.99
CA GLU A 84 -0.59 -3.38 -13.31
C GLU A 84 -0.04 -4.11 -12.09
N SER A 85 0.82 -3.46 -11.29
CA SER A 85 1.34 -4.03 -10.05
C SER A 85 0.21 -4.32 -9.05
N ARG A 86 -0.73 -3.38 -8.90
CA ARG A 86 -1.90 -3.54 -8.03
C ARG A 86 -2.79 -4.67 -8.51
N LEU A 87 -3.05 -4.75 -9.82
CA LEU A 87 -3.87 -5.80 -10.43
C LEU A 87 -3.25 -7.17 -10.20
N LEU A 88 -1.93 -7.31 -10.40
CA LEU A 88 -1.20 -8.56 -10.15
C LEU A 88 -1.31 -8.98 -8.68
N MET A 89 -1.08 -8.05 -7.75
CA MET A 89 -1.22 -8.32 -6.30
C MET A 89 -2.65 -8.68 -5.91
N MET A 90 -3.66 -8.01 -6.48
CA MET A 90 -5.07 -8.31 -6.21
C MET A 90 -5.46 -9.68 -6.77
N LYS A 91 -5.05 -10.01 -8.01
CA LYS A 91 -5.27 -11.35 -8.60
C LYS A 91 -4.65 -12.43 -7.72
N ALA A 92 -3.42 -12.24 -7.25
CA ALA A 92 -2.77 -13.15 -6.31
C ALA A 92 -3.57 -13.27 -5.00
N HIS A 93 -3.93 -12.14 -4.39
CA HIS A 93 -4.63 -12.09 -3.12
C HIS A 93 -5.99 -12.79 -3.17
N TYR A 94 -6.82 -12.54 -4.20
CA TYR A 94 -8.14 -13.14 -4.30
C TYR A 94 -8.10 -14.62 -4.68
N LYS A 95 -7.07 -15.08 -5.39
CA LYS A 95 -6.85 -16.51 -5.65
C LYS A 95 -6.33 -17.24 -4.43
N ALA A 96 -5.37 -16.65 -3.73
CA ALA A 96 -4.79 -17.20 -2.51
C ALA A 96 -5.68 -17.01 -1.27
N ARG A 97 -6.82 -16.30 -1.37
CA ARG A 97 -7.63 -15.90 -0.21
C ARG A 97 -8.23 -17.07 0.59
N ARG A 98 -8.20 -18.30 0.07
CA ARG A 98 -8.46 -19.51 0.87
C ARG A 98 -7.44 -19.76 2.00
N VAL A 99 -6.30 -19.05 2.00
CA VAL A 99 -5.19 -19.24 2.95
C VAL A 99 -5.33 -18.37 4.22
N PHE A 100 -6.32 -17.47 4.30
CA PHE A 100 -6.50 -16.59 5.46
C PHE A 100 -7.78 -16.85 6.28
N ASP A 101 -8.46 -17.98 6.04
CA ASP A 101 -9.66 -18.39 6.78
C ASP A 101 -9.33 -19.02 8.16
N GLY A 102 -8.30 -18.50 8.83
CA GLY A 102 -7.95 -18.89 10.21
C GLY A 102 -7.29 -20.26 10.40
N HIS A 103 -7.21 -21.09 9.35
CA HIS A 103 -6.48 -22.36 9.38
C HIS A 103 -5.24 -22.29 8.48
N LEU A 104 -4.06 -22.24 9.11
CA LEU A 104 -2.71 -22.28 8.51
C LEU A 104 -2.42 -21.22 7.43
N MET A 105 -1.60 -20.23 7.79
CA MET A 105 -1.16 -19.10 6.95
C MET A 105 -0.33 -19.50 5.71
N LYS A 106 -0.03 -20.78 5.51
CA LYS A 106 0.55 -21.36 4.30
C LYS A 106 -0.24 -22.62 3.94
N SER A 107 -1.06 -22.58 2.90
CA SER A 107 -1.55 -23.82 2.33
C SER A 107 -0.51 -24.38 1.35
N VAL A 108 -0.07 -25.62 1.61
CA VAL A 108 0.77 -26.44 0.72
C VAL A 108 0.19 -26.54 -0.71
N THR A 109 -1.08 -26.18 -0.89
CA THR A 109 -1.79 -26.13 -2.18
C THR A 109 -1.33 -25.04 -3.15
N LEU A 110 -0.49 -24.07 -2.75
CA LEU A 110 -0.04 -23.00 -3.65
C LEU A 110 0.82 -23.53 -4.81
N ALA A 111 1.76 -24.44 -4.55
CA ALA A 111 2.59 -25.03 -5.60
C ALA A 111 1.76 -25.87 -6.58
N ASP A 112 0.80 -26.65 -6.06
CA ASP A 112 -0.13 -27.43 -6.87
C ASP A 112 -1.08 -26.52 -7.68
N SER A 113 -1.42 -25.33 -7.16
CA SER A 113 -2.23 -24.35 -7.89
C SER A 113 -1.49 -23.71 -9.06
N ASN A 114 -0.16 -23.61 -9.02
CA ASN A 114 0.65 -23.11 -10.14
C ASN A 114 0.52 -24.03 -11.38
N LEU A 115 0.29 -25.33 -11.18
CA LEU A 115 0.13 -26.31 -12.27
C LEU A 115 -1.21 -26.21 -13.00
N LEU A 116 -2.26 -25.69 -12.33
CA LEU A 116 -3.61 -25.59 -12.89
C LEU A 116 -3.78 -24.42 -13.89
N GLY A 117 -2.76 -23.58 -14.02
CA GLY A 117 -2.75 -22.45 -14.95
C GLY A 117 -3.68 -21.29 -14.54
N GLY A 118 -3.49 -20.14 -15.19
CA GLY A 118 -4.44 -19.02 -15.13
C GLY A 118 -4.11 -17.83 -14.23
N SER A 119 -2.88 -17.68 -13.71
CA SER A 119 -2.27 -16.55 -12.91
C SER A 119 -1.96 -16.85 -11.45
N PRO A 120 -1.24 -15.93 -10.75
CA PRO A 120 0.19 -15.64 -10.89
C PRO A 120 1.04 -16.73 -10.21
N PHE A 121 2.30 -16.85 -10.61
CA PHE A 121 3.20 -17.88 -10.09
C PHE A 121 3.72 -17.54 -8.69
N PHE A 122 3.63 -18.48 -7.77
CA PHE A 122 4.25 -18.40 -6.44
C PHE A 122 5.57 -19.18 -6.41
N ASP A 123 6.66 -18.47 -6.14
CA ASP A 123 7.97 -19.06 -5.88
C ASP A 123 8.00 -19.58 -4.44
N VAL A 124 7.71 -20.87 -4.32
CA VAL A 124 7.67 -21.62 -3.05
C VAL A 124 9.07 -22.03 -2.59
N ALA A 125 10.07 -22.00 -3.46
CA ALA A 125 11.46 -22.19 -3.05
C ALA A 125 11.94 -20.98 -2.24
N GLY A 126 11.48 -19.78 -2.61
CA GLY A 126 11.77 -18.54 -1.91
C GLY A 126 13.28 -18.29 -1.83
N ASP A 127 13.75 -17.85 -0.66
CA ASP A 127 15.18 -17.64 -0.40
C ASP A 127 15.89 -18.88 0.19
N ALA A 128 15.21 -20.03 0.32
CA ALA A 128 15.78 -21.21 0.94
C ALA A 128 16.88 -21.84 0.07
N LYS A 129 17.94 -22.34 0.71
CA LYS A 129 19.11 -22.93 0.04
C LYS A 129 19.55 -24.24 0.69
N GLY A 130 20.23 -25.08 -0.08
CA GLY A 130 20.87 -26.31 0.43
C GLY A 130 19.88 -27.30 1.07
N SER A 131 20.23 -27.83 2.24
CA SER A 131 19.44 -28.81 2.98
C SER A 131 18.08 -28.29 3.43
N ASP A 132 17.96 -26.99 3.68
CA ASP A 132 16.71 -26.39 4.16
C ASP A 132 15.68 -26.29 3.05
N LEU A 133 16.12 -26.04 1.81
CA LEU A 133 15.27 -26.09 0.63
C LEU A 133 14.72 -27.50 0.40
N ALA A 134 15.57 -28.53 0.52
CA ALA A 134 15.15 -29.92 0.35
C ALA A 134 14.08 -30.33 1.39
N ARG A 135 14.25 -29.92 2.65
CA ARG A 135 13.24 -30.12 3.71
C ARG A 135 11.95 -29.35 3.44
N HIS A 136 12.06 -28.10 2.99
CA HIS A 136 10.90 -27.25 2.70
C HIS A 136 10.05 -27.77 1.53
N LEU A 137 10.69 -28.33 0.50
CA LEU A 137 10.02 -28.85 -0.70
C LEU A 137 9.59 -30.33 -0.59
N ALA A 138 10.06 -31.07 0.42
CA ALA A 138 9.71 -32.49 0.62
C ALA A 138 8.19 -32.79 0.61
N PRO A 139 7.31 -31.94 1.19
CA PRO A 139 5.87 -32.18 1.19
C PRO A 139 5.18 -32.03 -0.19
N LEU A 140 5.85 -31.45 -1.18
CA LEU A 140 5.27 -31.20 -2.50
C LEU A 140 5.30 -32.45 -3.39
N LYS A 141 4.43 -32.52 -4.39
CA LYS A 141 4.51 -33.54 -5.46
C LYS A 141 5.72 -33.28 -6.35
N GLN A 142 6.28 -34.33 -6.96
CA GLN A 142 7.49 -34.22 -7.79
C GLN A 142 7.36 -33.16 -8.89
N ALA A 143 6.27 -33.16 -9.65
CA ALA A 143 6.02 -32.16 -10.69
C ALA A 143 5.98 -30.71 -10.15
N SER A 144 5.39 -30.51 -8.97
CA SER A 144 5.33 -29.20 -8.30
C SER A 144 6.71 -28.76 -7.78
N ARG A 145 7.56 -29.70 -7.35
CA ARG A 145 8.95 -29.42 -6.93
C ARG A 145 9.81 -28.98 -8.10
N ASP A 146 9.75 -29.71 -9.21
CA ASP A 146 10.55 -29.41 -10.40
C ASP A 146 10.19 -28.03 -10.97
N LEU A 147 8.89 -27.71 -10.97
CA LEU A 147 8.41 -26.38 -11.34
C LEU A 147 8.89 -25.29 -10.37
N ALA A 148 8.82 -25.52 -9.06
CA ALA A 148 9.28 -24.56 -8.06
C ALA A 148 10.78 -24.26 -8.18
N LEU A 149 11.61 -25.29 -8.44
CA LEU A 149 13.05 -25.12 -8.64
C LEU A 149 13.39 -24.39 -9.94
N ARG A 150 12.66 -24.68 -11.02
CA ARG A 150 12.86 -24.05 -12.34
C ARG A 150 12.55 -22.56 -12.33
N GLU A 151 11.49 -22.17 -11.65
CA GLU A 151 10.97 -20.80 -11.63
C GLU A 151 11.43 -19.98 -10.40
N ALA A 152 12.29 -20.58 -9.56
CA ALA A 152 12.85 -19.94 -8.38
C ALA A 152 13.62 -18.66 -8.76
N GLY A 153 13.27 -17.54 -8.13
CA GLY A 153 13.91 -16.25 -8.39
C GLY A 153 13.61 -15.61 -9.75
N ALA A 154 12.67 -16.16 -10.53
CA ALA A 154 12.27 -15.55 -11.79
C ALA A 154 11.47 -14.25 -11.57
N LEU A 155 11.65 -13.28 -12.47
CA LEU A 155 11.07 -11.94 -12.33
C LEU A 155 9.54 -11.97 -12.46
N GLY A 156 8.86 -11.31 -11.52
CA GLY A 156 7.40 -11.23 -11.51
C GLY A 156 6.72 -12.32 -10.68
N ASN A 157 7.49 -13.29 -10.18
CA ASN A 157 6.99 -14.34 -9.29
C ASN A 157 6.82 -13.82 -7.85
N PHE A 158 5.84 -14.37 -7.15
CA PHE A 158 5.62 -14.08 -5.73
C PHE A 158 6.53 -14.95 -4.88
N SER A 159 7.63 -14.39 -4.40
CA SER A 159 8.58 -15.07 -3.52
C SER A 159 8.00 -15.31 -2.12
N ASP A 160 8.24 -16.51 -1.59
CA ASP A 160 7.95 -16.86 -0.20
C ASP A 160 9.04 -16.32 0.76
N GLU A 161 8.82 -15.12 1.30
CA GLU A 161 9.73 -14.47 2.27
C GLU A 161 9.90 -15.24 3.59
N LEU A 162 9.07 -16.26 3.86
CA LEU A 162 9.14 -17.03 5.10
C LEU A 162 9.95 -18.31 4.96
N ALA A 163 10.21 -18.76 3.73
CA ALA A 163 11.03 -19.93 3.48
C ALA A 163 12.41 -19.81 4.18
N PRO A 164 12.92 -20.87 4.83
CA PRO A 164 12.35 -22.23 4.89
C PRO A 164 11.28 -22.44 5.99
N HIS A 165 10.99 -21.43 6.81
CA HIS A 165 10.08 -21.51 7.94
C HIS A 165 8.61 -21.36 7.54
N TYR A 166 7.73 -21.76 8.47
CA TYR A 166 6.29 -21.57 8.35
C TYR A 166 5.84 -20.50 9.35
N GLY A 167 4.77 -19.77 9.00
CA GLY A 167 4.11 -18.87 9.93
C GLY A 167 3.10 -19.66 10.75
N ASP A 168 3.31 -19.76 12.06
CA ASP A 168 2.40 -20.46 12.97
C ASP A 168 1.18 -19.58 13.24
N GLU A 169 1.42 -18.29 13.48
CA GLU A 169 0.38 -17.37 13.91
C GLU A 169 0.63 -15.96 13.40
N TRP A 170 -0.45 -15.28 13.02
CA TRP A 170 -0.40 -13.91 12.53
C TRP A 170 -1.43 -13.04 13.22
N VAL A 171 -1.00 -11.85 13.62
CA VAL A 171 -1.84 -10.85 14.26
C VAL A 171 -1.68 -9.54 13.49
N GLY A 172 -2.72 -9.15 12.76
CA GLY A 172 -2.79 -7.88 12.05
C GLY A 172 -3.68 -6.88 12.77
N LEU A 173 -3.14 -5.70 13.07
CA LEU A 173 -3.89 -4.61 13.69
C LEU A 173 -4.30 -3.56 12.65
N ALA A 174 -3.33 -3.06 11.88
CA ALA A 174 -3.52 -2.01 10.89
C ALA A 174 -2.51 -2.13 9.73
N PRO A 175 -2.66 -1.39 8.62
CA PRO A 175 -1.73 -1.44 7.52
C PRO A 175 -0.29 -1.14 7.97
N LYS A 176 0.62 -2.09 7.69
CA LYS A 176 2.03 -2.06 8.13
C LYS A 176 2.22 -2.14 9.67
N MET A 177 1.23 -2.70 10.36
CA MET A 177 1.23 -2.94 11.80
C MET A 177 0.73 -4.37 12.09
N TYR A 178 1.66 -5.31 12.26
CA TYR A 178 1.36 -6.72 12.44
C TYR A 178 2.53 -7.44 13.13
N SER A 179 2.24 -8.60 13.72
CA SER A 179 3.24 -9.57 14.17
C SER A 179 2.97 -10.92 13.53
N LEU A 180 4.04 -11.64 13.19
CA LEU A 180 4.00 -12.95 12.59
C LEU A 180 4.95 -13.86 13.37
N LYS A 181 4.41 -14.86 14.05
CA LYS A 181 5.19 -15.90 14.74
C LYS A 181 5.59 -16.98 13.73
N LYS A 182 6.87 -17.33 13.71
CA LYS A 182 7.43 -18.38 12.86
C LYS A 182 7.57 -19.69 13.66
N SER A 183 7.68 -20.80 12.92
CA SER A 183 7.91 -22.15 13.45
C SER A 183 9.22 -22.34 14.23
N CYS A 184 10.16 -21.38 14.17
CA CYS A 184 11.40 -21.39 14.96
C CYS A 184 11.30 -20.57 16.26
N ASP A 185 10.08 -20.27 16.72
CA ASP A 185 9.78 -19.39 17.87
C ASP A 185 10.26 -17.92 17.73
N GLU A 186 10.86 -17.55 16.60
CA GLU A 186 11.08 -16.16 16.25
C GLU A 186 9.79 -15.48 15.80
N SER A 187 9.67 -14.19 16.09
CA SER A 187 8.56 -13.36 15.62
C SER A 187 9.06 -12.17 14.79
N LYS A 188 8.27 -11.78 13.79
CA LYS A 188 8.55 -10.67 12.86
C LYS A 188 7.52 -9.55 13.10
N GLU A 189 7.90 -8.56 13.89
CA GLU A 189 7.06 -7.39 14.18
C GLU A 189 7.27 -6.29 13.16
N ARG A 190 6.15 -5.72 12.70
CA ARG A 190 6.10 -4.45 11.98
C ARG A 190 5.21 -3.49 12.75
N ALA A 191 5.75 -2.29 13.00
CA ALA A 191 5.00 -1.18 13.58
C ALA A 191 5.41 0.11 12.85
N LYS A 192 4.48 0.72 12.11
CA LYS A 192 4.76 1.85 11.23
C LYS A 192 5.18 3.10 12.01
N GLY A 193 6.41 3.55 11.76
CA GLY A 193 6.95 4.77 12.35
C GLY A 193 7.35 4.62 13.82
N VAL A 194 7.45 3.38 14.32
CA VAL A 194 8.12 3.07 15.59
C VAL A 194 9.59 2.76 15.30
N PRO A 195 10.55 3.41 16.00
CA PRO A 195 11.98 3.14 15.82
C PRO A 195 12.34 1.69 16.07
N LYS A 196 13.45 1.23 15.48
CA LYS A 196 13.91 -0.16 15.62
C LYS A 196 14.12 -0.58 17.08
N LYS A 197 14.66 0.32 17.93
CA LYS A 197 14.90 0.07 19.36
C LYS A 197 13.60 -0.23 20.11
N GLU A 198 12.59 0.62 19.95
CA GLU A 198 11.31 0.44 20.62
C GLU A 198 10.51 -0.73 20.04
N ARG A 199 10.64 -0.98 18.72
CA ARG A 199 9.98 -2.12 18.07
C ARG A 199 10.47 -3.47 18.60
N LYS A 200 11.75 -3.59 18.97
CA LYS A 200 12.31 -4.81 19.57
C LYS A 200 11.73 -5.13 20.96
N LYS A 201 11.10 -4.16 21.62
CA LYS A 201 10.42 -4.37 22.91
C LYS A 201 8.97 -4.84 22.73
N LEU A 202 8.46 -4.85 21.50
CA LEU A 202 7.12 -5.34 21.21
C LEU A 202 7.17 -6.83 20.99
N ASN A 203 6.34 -7.58 21.71
CA ASN A 203 6.22 -9.02 21.59
C ASN A 203 4.92 -9.38 20.89
N HIS A 204 4.86 -10.57 20.29
CA HIS A 204 3.66 -11.10 19.63
C HIS A 204 2.42 -11.09 20.54
N GLU A 205 2.57 -11.43 21.82
CA GLU A 205 1.49 -11.43 22.81
C GLU A 205 0.83 -10.05 22.98
N LYS A 206 1.63 -8.98 22.95
CA LYS A 206 1.13 -7.61 23.06
C LYS A 206 0.26 -7.21 21.86
N PHE A 207 0.52 -7.78 20.68
CA PHE A 207 -0.34 -7.59 19.52
C PHE A 207 -1.68 -8.31 19.72
N LYS A 208 -1.68 -9.52 20.30
CA LYS A 208 -2.91 -10.26 20.61
C LYS A 208 -3.75 -9.53 21.64
N GLU A 209 -3.13 -9.10 22.74
CA GLU A 209 -3.78 -8.35 23.81
C GLU A 209 -4.52 -7.13 23.24
N ILE A 210 -3.84 -6.33 22.40
CA ILE A 210 -4.45 -5.15 21.77
C ILE A 210 -5.58 -5.53 20.81
N LEU A 211 -5.45 -6.65 20.08
CA LEU A 211 -6.51 -7.12 19.19
C LEU A 211 -7.77 -7.57 19.95
N GLU A 212 -7.59 -8.24 21.09
CA GLU A 212 -8.67 -8.85 21.87
C GLU A 212 -9.34 -7.87 22.82
N VAL A 213 -8.56 -7.16 23.63
CA VAL A 213 -9.07 -6.19 24.60
C VAL A 213 -9.51 -4.89 23.90
N GLY A 214 -8.89 -4.59 22.77
CA GLY A 214 -8.98 -3.26 22.15
C GLY A 214 -8.15 -2.24 22.91
N GLY A 215 -7.60 -1.27 22.18
CA GLY A 215 -6.84 -0.17 22.78
C GLY A 215 -5.71 0.37 21.92
N GLU A 216 -4.83 1.12 22.57
CA GLU A 216 -3.61 1.67 21.99
C GLU A 216 -2.41 1.50 22.92
N HIS A 217 -1.26 1.17 22.35
CA HIS A 217 0.01 1.22 23.05
C HIS A 217 0.81 2.42 22.56
N ARG A 218 1.20 3.30 23.47
CA ARG A 218 2.03 4.48 23.18
C ARG A 218 3.50 4.20 23.43
N VAL A 219 4.32 4.82 22.60
CA VAL A 219 5.78 4.71 22.66
C VAL A 219 6.35 6.13 22.64
N SER A 220 7.22 6.41 23.59
CA SER A 220 7.99 7.66 23.68
C SER A 220 9.44 7.41 23.29
N PHE A 221 9.99 8.24 22.41
CA PHE A 221 11.41 8.19 22.05
C PHE A 221 11.95 9.56 21.64
N CYS A 222 13.25 9.76 21.84
CA CYS A 222 13.94 10.97 21.37
C CYS A 222 14.34 10.80 19.90
N ARG A 223 14.15 11.85 19.09
CA ARG A 223 14.71 11.94 17.75
C ARG A 223 15.37 13.29 17.53
N LEU A 224 16.38 13.33 16.66
CA LEU A 224 16.86 14.59 16.11
C LEU A 224 15.84 15.09 15.08
N GLY A 225 15.32 16.29 15.32
CA GLY A 225 14.52 17.05 14.36
C GLY A 225 15.32 18.24 13.86
N SER A 226 15.06 18.67 12.63
CA SER A 226 15.58 19.94 12.11
C SER A 226 14.39 20.85 11.85
N THR A 227 14.41 22.06 12.39
CA THR A 227 13.39 23.08 12.15
C THR A 227 14.11 24.40 11.92
N GLY A 228 13.96 25.00 10.74
CA GLY A 228 14.70 26.21 10.36
C GLY A 228 16.22 26.03 10.42
N HIS A 229 16.74 24.88 9.96
CA HIS A 229 18.17 24.51 10.02
C HIS A 229 18.78 24.41 11.43
N VAL A 230 17.98 24.54 12.49
CA VAL A 230 18.41 24.27 13.87
C VAL A 230 18.09 22.80 14.19
N ASN A 231 19.13 22.03 14.51
CA ASN A 231 18.98 20.66 14.97
C ASN A 231 18.58 20.65 16.45
N THR A 232 17.43 20.07 16.74
CA THR A 232 16.89 19.95 18.10
C THR A 232 16.65 18.49 18.45
N VAL A 233 16.83 18.15 19.73
CA VAL A 233 16.40 16.85 20.26
C VAL A 233 14.93 16.98 20.63
N VAL A 234 14.07 16.27 19.92
CA VAL A 234 12.62 16.29 20.15
C VAL A 234 12.20 14.97 20.78
N ASN A 235 11.55 15.06 21.95
CA ASN A 235 10.86 13.94 22.56
C ASN A 235 9.52 13.75 21.86
N VAL A 236 9.33 12.59 21.22
CA VAL A 236 8.12 12.26 20.48
C VAL A 236 7.39 11.16 21.22
N GLU A 237 6.17 11.44 21.64
CA GLU A 237 5.20 10.42 22.04
C GLU A 237 4.28 10.11 20.86
N LYS A 238 4.14 8.83 20.53
CA LYS A 238 3.30 8.40 19.42
C LYS A 238 2.56 7.11 19.76
N ARG A 239 1.36 6.96 19.20
CA ARG A 239 0.65 5.67 19.10
C ARG A 239 1.53 4.67 18.34
N GLY A 240 2.06 3.68 19.07
CA GLY A 240 2.89 2.61 18.55
C GLY A 240 2.07 1.48 17.95
N LEU A 241 1.10 0.97 18.73
CA LEU A 241 0.13 -0.05 18.30
C LEU A 241 -1.30 0.46 18.53
N THR A 242 -2.23 0.06 17.68
CA THR A 242 -3.65 0.40 17.83
C THR A 242 -4.52 -0.67 17.17
N ALA A 243 -5.61 -1.06 17.83
CA ALA A 243 -6.61 -1.96 17.27
C ALA A 243 -7.50 -1.30 16.20
N LEU A 244 -7.52 0.04 16.15
CA LEU A 244 -8.38 0.80 15.25
C LEU A 244 -7.72 0.95 13.88
N ASN A 245 -8.36 0.41 12.85
CA ASN A 245 -7.91 0.57 11.48
C ASN A 245 -8.79 1.58 10.72
N SER A 246 -8.31 2.83 10.63
CA SER A 246 -9.02 3.91 9.90
C SER A 246 -9.02 3.78 8.38
N LYS A 247 -8.40 2.74 7.82
CA LYS A 247 -8.36 2.48 6.36
C LYS A 247 -9.42 1.50 5.89
N VAL A 248 -10.22 0.97 6.81
CA VAL A 248 -11.33 0.04 6.54
C VAL A 248 -12.51 0.44 7.39
N TRP A 249 -13.69 -0.03 7.00
CA TRP A 249 -14.87 0.02 7.86
C TRP A 249 -14.81 -1.18 8.81
N GLN A 250 -14.37 -0.96 10.04
CA GLN A 250 -14.18 -2.02 11.03
C GLN A 250 -15.52 -2.41 11.64
N LEU A 251 -15.89 -3.69 11.54
CA LEU A 251 -17.15 -4.22 12.11
C LEU A 251 -16.93 -4.71 13.55
N ASN A 252 -15.83 -5.43 13.75
CA ASN A 252 -15.37 -5.94 15.02
C ASN A 252 -13.83 -6.08 14.96
N SER A 253 -13.20 -6.63 16.00
CA SER A 253 -11.74 -6.78 16.04
C SER A 253 -11.18 -7.61 14.88
N ARG A 254 -11.93 -8.60 14.38
CA ARG A 254 -11.47 -9.57 13.38
C ARG A 254 -12.04 -9.36 11.97
N GLN A 255 -13.12 -8.59 11.82
CA GLN A 255 -13.83 -8.40 10.56
C GLN A 255 -13.89 -6.92 10.19
N SER A 256 -13.68 -6.67 8.90
CA SER A 256 -13.79 -5.33 8.33
C SER A 256 -14.31 -5.39 6.89
N ARG A 257 -14.85 -4.27 6.43
CA ARG A 257 -15.31 -4.05 5.06
C ARG A 257 -14.44 -2.98 4.40
N PRO A 258 -14.28 -3.02 3.06
CA PRO A 258 -13.67 -1.91 2.33
C PRO A 258 -14.42 -0.59 2.58
N LEU A 259 -13.69 0.52 2.61
CA LEU A 259 -14.32 1.85 2.57
C LEU A 259 -15.09 1.99 1.25
N GLY A 260 -16.34 2.46 1.33
CA GLY A 260 -17.25 2.54 0.17
C GLY A 260 -18.06 1.27 -0.13
N HIS A 261 -17.94 0.21 0.67
CA HIS A 261 -18.82 -0.95 0.54
C HIS A 261 -20.28 -0.54 0.81
N PHE A 262 -21.22 -0.96 -0.05
CA PHE A 262 -22.63 -0.53 0.04
C PHE A 262 -23.26 -0.81 1.41
N LYS A 263 -22.97 -1.96 2.03
CA LYS A 263 -23.42 -2.31 3.39
C LYS A 263 -22.89 -1.40 4.51
N ASN A 264 -21.97 -0.47 4.24
CA ASN A 264 -21.54 0.53 5.23
C ASN A 264 -22.51 1.72 5.28
N ASN A 265 -23.34 1.89 4.27
CA ASN A 265 -24.39 2.89 4.23
C ASN A 265 -25.71 2.28 4.73
N ALA A 266 -26.34 2.90 5.73
CA ALA A 266 -27.54 2.39 6.37
C ALA A 266 -28.72 2.21 5.40
N VAL A 267 -28.87 3.12 4.42
CA VAL A 267 -29.94 3.06 3.42
C VAL A 267 -29.73 1.85 2.51
N TRP A 268 -28.53 1.68 1.97
CA TRP A 268 -28.21 0.55 1.09
C TRP A 268 -28.23 -0.79 1.83
N ALA A 269 -27.83 -0.82 3.09
CA ALA A 269 -27.97 -1.99 3.94
C ALA A 269 -29.45 -2.36 4.15
N ALA A 270 -30.32 -1.39 4.43
CA ALA A 270 -31.76 -1.64 4.58
C ALA A 270 -32.39 -2.14 3.27
N CYS A 271 -32.03 -1.55 2.12
CA CYS A 271 -32.47 -2.03 0.81
C CYS A 271 -32.01 -3.47 0.52
N TRP A 272 -30.77 -3.81 0.88
CA TRP A 272 -30.22 -5.16 0.76
C TRP A 272 -31.02 -6.18 1.60
N GLU A 273 -31.31 -5.86 2.86
CA GLU A 273 -32.09 -6.71 3.75
C GLU A 273 -33.54 -6.90 3.25
N ALA A 274 -34.17 -5.84 2.74
CA ALA A 274 -35.50 -5.93 2.14
C ALA A 274 -35.50 -6.84 0.90
N LEU A 275 -34.47 -6.74 0.06
CA LEU A 275 -34.27 -7.60 -1.10
C LEU A 275 -34.14 -9.07 -0.71
N LEU A 276 -33.25 -9.40 0.23
CA LEU A 276 -33.07 -10.77 0.73
C LEU A 276 -34.37 -11.40 1.26
N ARG A 277 -35.19 -10.61 1.96
CA ARG A 277 -36.50 -11.05 2.46
C ARG A 277 -37.49 -11.33 1.33
N SER A 278 -37.42 -10.59 0.23
CA SER A 278 -38.30 -10.74 -0.93
C SER A 278 -37.89 -11.87 -1.89
N SER A 279 -36.59 -12.17 -1.98
CA SER A 279 -36.03 -13.09 -2.96
C SER A 279 -35.78 -14.49 -2.39
N CYS A 280 -36.81 -15.21 -1.91
CA CYS A 280 -36.81 -16.63 -1.52
C CYS A 280 -35.45 -17.20 -1.05
N GLY A 281 -34.75 -16.50 -0.16
CA GLY A 281 -33.50 -16.95 0.48
C GLY A 281 -32.26 -17.15 -0.41
N SER A 282 -32.24 -16.78 -1.70
CA SER A 282 -31.01 -16.93 -2.52
C SER A 282 -30.12 -15.68 -2.48
N ASP A 283 -28.99 -15.80 -1.77
CA ASP A 283 -28.01 -14.71 -1.59
C ASP A 283 -27.41 -14.25 -2.94
N SER A 284 -27.35 -15.16 -3.93
CA SER A 284 -26.89 -14.88 -5.29
C SER A 284 -27.86 -13.98 -6.08
N GLY A 285 -29.18 -14.19 -5.96
CA GLY A 285 -30.18 -13.39 -6.67
C GLY A 285 -30.20 -11.93 -6.20
N ALA A 286 -30.20 -11.74 -4.87
CA ALA A 286 -30.10 -10.41 -4.26
C ALA A 286 -28.77 -9.72 -4.64
N PHE A 287 -27.67 -10.47 -4.69
CA PHE A 287 -26.34 -9.95 -5.05
C PHE A 287 -26.27 -9.44 -6.49
N HIS A 288 -26.81 -10.20 -7.44
CA HIS A 288 -26.86 -9.77 -8.84
C HIS A 288 -27.74 -8.53 -9.03
N LEU A 289 -28.90 -8.47 -8.37
CA LEU A 289 -29.80 -7.33 -8.45
C LEU A 289 -29.20 -6.07 -7.80
N MET A 290 -28.54 -6.19 -6.65
CA MET A 290 -27.87 -5.06 -6.01
C MET A 290 -26.68 -4.55 -6.83
N ASN A 291 -25.85 -5.43 -7.39
CA ASN A 291 -24.79 -5.02 -8.30
C ASN A 291 -25.36 -4.33 -9.56
N HIS A 292 -26.50 -4.80 -10.04
CA HIS A 292 -27.22 -4.15 -11.15
C HIS A 292 -27.69 -2.75 -10.73
N VAL A 293 -28.35 -2.58 -9.58
CA VAL A 293 -28.78 -1.27 -9.03
C VAL A 293 -27.61 -0.31 -8.82
N LEU A 294 -26.52 -0.78 -8.20
CA LEU A 294 -25.32 0.01 -7.95
C LEU A 294 -24.58 0.37 -9.24
N SER A 295 -24.68 -0.44 -10.31
CA SER A 295 -24.11 -0.11 -11.62
C SER A 295 -24.81 1.07 -12.31
N PHE A 296 -26.05 1.41 -11.92
CA PHE A 296 -26.73 2.63 -12.39
C PHE A 296 -26.31 3.90 -11.64
N LEU A 297 -25.67 3.76 -10.48
CA LEU A 297 -25.42 4.86 -9.54
C LEU A 297 -23.94 5.28 -9.48
N SER A 298 -23.06 4.60 -10.20
CA SER A 298 -21.67 5.03 -10.37
C SER A 298 -21.58 6.20 -11.35
N GLY A 299 -21.89 7.40 -10.88
CA GLY A 299 -21.47 8.63 -11.53
C GLY A 299 -22.39 9.80 -11.24
N GLU A 300 -21.96 10.70 -10.36
CA GLU A 300 -22.23 12.11 -10.61
C GLU A 300 -21.68 12.42 -12.02
N GLN A 301 -22.59 12.56 -12.98
CA GLN A 301 -22.41 12.98 -14.38
C GLN A 301 -22.22 11.97 -15.52
N ASN A 302 -22.54 10.67 -15.41
CA ASN A 302 -22.59 9.81 -16.62
C ASN A 302 -23.67 8.73 -16.52
N PHE A 303 -24.85 8.98 -17.08
CA PHE A 303 -25.90 7.97 -17.18
C PHE A 303 -25.69 7.07 -18.41
N LEU A 304 -25.63 5.76 -18.18
CA LEU A 304 -25.82 4.74 -19.21
C LEU A 304 -27.34 4.57 -19.41
N HIS A 305 -27.95 5.37 -20.30
CA HIS A 305 -29.36 5.20 -20.64
C HIS A 305 -29.53 3.93 -21.50
N ARG A 306 -30.21 2.92 -20.96
CA ARG A 306 -30.68 1.76 -21.73
C ARG A 306 -32.17 1.93 -21.98
N GLU A 307 -32.53 2.15 -23.24
CA GLU A 307 -33.93 2.18 -23.67
C GLU A 307 -34.41 0.75 -23.91
N VAL A 308 -35.49 0.34 -23.25
CA VAL A 308 -36.09 -0.98 -23.43
C VAL A 308 -37.10 -0.89 -24.56
N SER A 309 -36.79 -1.49 -25.71
CA SER A 309 -37.77 -1.74 -26.77
C SER A 309 -37.86 -3.25 -27.04
N ASN A 310 -39.09 -3.78 -27.03
CA ASN A 310 -39.43 -5.14 -27.41
C ASN A 310 -38.59 -6.27 -26.75
N GLY A 311 -38.29 -6.15 -25.45
CA GLY A 311 -37.67 -7.22 -24.66
C GLY A 311 -36.23 -7.58 -25.05
N LYS A 312 -35.54 -6.79 -25.89
CA LYS A 312 -34.13 -6.98 -26.23
C LYS A 312 -33.32 -5.72 -25.89
N PHE A 313 -32.23 -5.89 -25.15
CA PHE A 313 -31.36 -4.79 -24.75
C PHE A 313 -30.44 -4.35 -25.90
N LYS A 314 -30.51 -3.08 -26.29
CA LYS A 314 -29.50 -2.42 -27.14
C LYS A 314 -28.79 -1.35 -26.31
N GLY A 315 -27.50 -1.55 -26.04
CA GLY A 315 -26.65 -0.50 -25.46
C GLY A 315 -26.12 0.41 -26.56
N ARG A 316 -26.30 1.73 -26.43
CA ARG A 316 -25.52 2.73 -27.16
C ARG A 316 -24.70 3.54 -26.14
N LEU A 317 -23.40 3.63 -26.36
CA LEU A 317 -22.55 4.61 -25.69
C LEU A 317 -22.83 5.98 -26.32
N PHE A 318 -23.30 6.93 -25.53
CA PHE A 318 -23.23 8.35 -25.90
C PHE A 318 -22.06 8.97 -25.15
N ASN A 319 -21.10 9.50 -25.90
CA ASN A 319 -20.07 10.37 -25.34
C ASN A 319 -20.60 11.81 -25.37
N THR A 320 -20.94 12.38 -24.21
CA THR A 320 -21.31 13.79 -24.08
C THR A 320 -20.20 14.62 -23.44
N SER A 321 -18.94 14.37 -23.81
CA SER A 321 -17.81 15.24 -23.45
C SER A 321 -17.87 16.66 -24.05
N TYR A 322 -19.02 17.10 -24.56
CA TYR A 322 -19.21 18.41 -25.21
C TYR A 322 -20.37 19.25 -24.66
N LEU A 323 -21.00 18.88 -23.53
CA LEU A 323 -22.06 19.72 -22.96
C LEU A 323 -21.77 20.15 -21.51
N LYS A 324 -21.35 21.41 -21.46
CA LYS A 324 -21.33 22.41 -20.37
C LYS A 324 -20.04 22.45 -19.53
N ALA A 325 -19.25 23.52 -19.63
CA ALA A 325 -19.53 24.96 -19.38
C ALA A 325 -19.55 25.27 -17.88
#